data_AF-A0A969S0A0-F1
#
_entry.id   AF-A0A969S0A0-F1
#
_cell.length_a   1.000
_cell.length_b   1.000
_cell.length_c   1.000
_cell.angle_alpha   90.00
_cell.angle_beta   90.00
_cell.angle_gamma   90.00
#
_symmetry.space_group_name_H-M   'P 1'
#
loop_
_entity.id
_entity.type
_entity.pdbx_description
1 polymer ?
#
loop_
_entity_poly.entity_id
_entity_poly.type
_entity_poly.pdbx_seq_one_letter_code
_entity_poly.pdbx_strand_id
1 'polypeptide(L)'
;ITGRMANEPLGQIHFVLTFIGMNLTFMPMHQLGLMGMNRRIALYDPRFTTLNQLATVGAYILAVSTFPFLINVIWSWMKGSKATDNPWKALTLEWQTSSPPAIENFEVLPVLTTGPYDYGVDHGSENGLAIPSASSPVLTGSSPSP
;
A
#
# COMPACT_ATOMS: atom_id res chain seq x y z
N ILE A 1 -8.34 9.61 0.16
CA ILE A 1 -8.54 10.36 -1.12
C ILE A 1 -9.98 10.27 -1.62
N THR A 2 -10.49 9.11 -2.01
CA THR A 2 -11.85 8.98 -2.61
C THR A 2 -12.99 8.75 -1.60
N GLY A 3 -12.66 8.54 -0.30
CA GLY A 3 -13.65 8.29 0.74
C GLY A 3 -14.42 6.97 0.57
N ARG A 4 -13.91 6.04 -0.23
CA ARG A 4 -14.54 4.73 -0.49
C ARG A 4 -13.54 3.61 -0.26
N MET A 5 -14.01 2.52 0.32
CA MET A 5 -13.24 1.29 0.52
C MET A 5 -13.10 0.52 -0.78
N ALA A 6 -11.91 -0.04 -1.00
CA ALA A 6 -11.67 -0.97 -2.10
C ALA A 6 -12.33 -2.32 -1.82
N ASN A 7 -12.63 -3.08 -2.87
CA ASN A 7 -13.12 -4.44 -2.72
C ASN A 7 -11.97 -5.38 -2.35
N GLU A 8 -12.04 -5.97 -1.15
CA GLU A 8 -11.00 -6.84 -0.60
C GLU A 8 -10.74 -8.10 -1.45
N PRO A 9 -11.75 -8.94 -1.82
CA PRO A 9 -11.52 -10.13 -2.65
C PRO A 9 -10.92 -9.82 -4.03
N LEU A 10 -11.32 -8.70 -4.67
CA LEU A 10 -10.70 -8.30 -5.94
C LEU A 10 -9.24 -7.84 -5.74
N GLY A 11 -8.96 -7.17 -4.62
CA GLY A 11 -7.60 -6.81 -4.21
C GLY A 11 -6.72 -8.04 -3.99
N GLN A 12 -7.25 -9.06 -3.31
CA GLN A 12 -6.55 -10.33 -3.07
C GLN A 12 -6.26 -11.08 -4.37
N ILE A 13 -7.23 -11.16 -5.30
CA ILE A 13 -7.01 -11.76 -6.63
C ILE A 13 -5.91 -11.03 -7.39
N HIS A 14 -5.96 -9.69 -7.41
CA HIS A 14 -4.92 -8.89 -8.04
C HIS A 14 -3.54 -9.13 -7.41
N PHE A 15 -3.47 -9.19 -6.08
CA PHE A 15 -2.24 -9.47 -5.35
C PHE A 15 -1.66 -10.84 -5.72
N VAL A 16 -2.46 -11.91 -5.69
CA VAL A 16 -1.99 -13.26 -6.01
C VAL A 16 -1.52 -13.36 -7.46
N LEU A 17 -2.28 -12.81 -8.41
CA LEU A 17 -1.90 -12.81 -9.83
C LEU A 17 -0.60 -12.05 -10.06
N THR A 18 -0.45 -10.88 -9.44
CA THR A 18 0.75 -10.05 -9.57
C THR A 18 1.95 -10.72 -8.90
N PHE A 19 1.76 -11.34 -7.74
CA PHE A 19 2.82 -12.08 -7.05
C PHE A 19 3.33 -13.25 -7.89
N ILE A 20 2.42 -14.07 -8.43
CA ILE A 20 2.79 -15.20 -9.29
C ILE A 20 3.44 -14.70 -10.59
N GLY A 21 2.85 -13.70 -11.25
CA GLY A 21 3.38 -13.13 -12.50
C GLY A 21 4.76 -12.49 -12.31
N MET A 22 4.98 -11.79 -11.21
CA MET A 22 6.28 -11.19 -10.86
C MET A 22 7.33 -12.28 -10.69
N ASN A 23 7.06 -13.29 -9.86
CA ASN A 23 8.01 -14.38 -9.65
C ASN A 23 8.31 -15.13 -10.96
N LEU A 24 7.29 -15.43 -11.77
CA LEU A 24 7.47 -16.13 -13.04
C LEU A 24 8.25 -15.31 -14.09
N THR A 25 8.17 -13.98 -14.03
CA THR A 25 8.90 -13.09 -14.94
C THR A 25 10.36 -12.91 -14.51
N PHE A 26 10.57 -12.62 -13.23
CA PHE A 26 11.88 -12.18 -12.73
C PHE A 26 12.78 -13.34 -12.27
N MET A 27 12.23 -14.47 -11.81
CA MET A 27 13.06 -15.63 -11.44
C MET A 27 13.86 -16.18 -12.64
N PRO A 28 13.25 -16.39 -13.83
CA PRO A 28 14.02 -16.80 -15.01
C PRO A 28 15.02 -15.73 -15.46
N MET A 29 14.68 -14.45 -15.27
CA MET A 29 15.56 -13.34 -15.62
C MET A 29 16.81 -13.28 -14.73
N HIS A 30 16.69 -13.61 -13.45
CA HIS A 30 17.84 -13.76 -12.55
C HIS A 30 18.78 -14.85 -13.07
N GLN A 31 18.23 -16.02 -13.42
CA GLN A 31 19.01 -17.11 -13.99
C GLN A 31 19.66 -16.74 -15.33
N LEU A 32 18.93 -16.05 -16.22
CA LEU A 32 19.47 -15.54 -17.49
C LEU A 32 20.66 -14.59 -17.29
N GLY A 33 20.56 -13.72 -16.27
CA GLY A 33 21.66 -12.83 -15.89
C GLY A 33 22.88 -13.60 -15.41
N LEU A 34 22.70 -14.64 -14.59
CA LEU A 34 23.79 -15.52 -14.14
C LEU A 34 24.44 -16.29 -15.29
N MET A 35 23.68 -16.64 -16.33
CA MET A 35 24.21 -17.28 -17.54
C MET A 35 24.90 -16.30 -18.51
N GLY A 36 24.98 -15.01 -18.16
CA GLY A 36 25.71 -14.00 -18.94
C GLY A 36 24.91 -13.32 -20.04
N MET A 37 23.57 -13.35 -19.99
CA MET A 37 22.75 -12.57 -20.93
C MET A 37 22.81 -11.08 -20.58
N ASN A 38 23.51 -10.28 -21.40
CA ASN A 38 23.60 -8.84 -21.20
C ASN A 38 22.24 -8.16 -21.40
N ARG A 39 22.01 -7.07 -20.67
CA ARG A 39 20.81 -6.22 -20.83
C ARG A 39 20.82 -5.53 -22.20
N ARG A 40 19.64 -5.23 -22.75
CA ARG A 40 19.43 -4.44 -24.00
C ARG A 40 19.88 -5.16 -25.28
N ILE A 41 19.81 -6.48 -25.30
CA ILE A 41 20.09 -7.29 -26.49
C ILE A 41 18.77 -7.67 -27.17
N ALA A 42 18.62 -7.32 -28.45
CA ALA A 42 17.42 -7.62 -29.23
C ALA A 42 17.39 -9.06 -29.76
N LEU A 43 18.57 -9.65 -30.01
CA LEU A 43 18.76 -10.99 -30.56
C LEU A 43 19.64 -11.80 -29.61
N TYR A 44 19.09 -12.88 -29.05
CA TYR A 44 19.78 -13.74 -28.09
C TYR A 44 20.05 -15.12 -28.69
N ASP A 45 21.02 -15.84 -28.12
CA ASP A 45 21.36 -17.21 -28.50
C ASP A 45 20.18 -18.16 -28.23
N PRO A 46 19.87 -19.11 -29.15
CA PRO A 46 18.80 -20.08 -28.97
C PRO A 46 18.80 -20.82 -27.63
N ARG A 47 19.97 -20.98 -26.98
CA ARG A 47 20.10 -21.60 -25.65
C ARG A 47 19.28 -20.88 -24.56
N PHE A 48 18.98 -19.59 -24.73
CA PHE A 48 18.22 -18.78 -23.77
C PHE A 48 16.72 -18.74 -24.07
N THR A 49 16.25 -19.40 -25.13
CA THR A 49 14.86 -19.34 -25.59
C THR A 49 13.87 -19.76 -24.52
N THR A 50 14.10 -20.90 -23.85
CA THR A 50 13.15 -21.43 -22.85
C THR A 50 12.93 -20.48 -21.67
N LEU A 51 14.01 -19.89 -21.15
CA LEU A 51 13.91 -18.95 -20.02
C LEU A 51 13.26 -17.62 -20.43
N ASN A 52 13.54 -17.14 -21.64
CA ASN A 52 12.87 -15.94 -22.17
C ASN A 52 11.39 -16.17 -22.46
N GLN A 53 11.02 -17.35 -22.97
CA GLN A 53 9.62 -17.75 -23.15
C GLN A 53 8.89 -17.81 -21.80
N LEU A 54 9.50 -18.42 -20.78
CA LEU A 54 8.93 -18.47 -19.44
C LEU A 54 8.71 -17.07 -18.85
N ALA A 55 9.71 -16.17 -19.01
CA ALA A 55 9.58 -14.78 -18.59
C ALA A 55 8.47 -14.04 -19.37
N THR A 56 8.27 -14.35 -20.65
CA THR A 56 7.20 -13.78 -21.48
C THR A 56 5.82 -14.24 -21.01
N VAL A 57 5.67 -15.52 -20.64
CA VAL A 57 4.43 -16.03 -20.04
C VAL A 57 4.15 -15.31 -18.72
N GLY A 58 5.15 -15.11 -17.87
CA GLY A 58 5.03 -14.29 -16.66
C GLY A 58 4.59 -12.85 -16.94
N ALA A 59 5.14 -12.23 -17.98
CA ALA A 59 4.78 -10.87 -18.37
C ALA A 59 3.32 -10.78 -18.86
N TYR A 60 2.82 -11.78 -19.57
CA TYR A 60 1.40 -11.84 -19.92
C TYR A 60 0.50 -12.00 -18.70
N ILE A 61 0.89 -12.80 -17.70
CA ILE A 61 0.15 -12.93 -16.44
C ILE A 61 0.11 -11.58 -15.69
N LEU A 62 1.22 -10.83 -15.66
CA LEU A 62 1.25 -9.48 -15.10
C LEU A 62 0.35 -8.49 -15.86
N ALA A 63 0.33 -8.56 -17.19
CA ALA A 63 -0.60 -7.76 -17.97
C ALA A 63 -2.06 -8.10 -17.63
N VAL A 64 -2.37 -9.40 -17.48
CA VAL A 64 -3.71 -9.86 -17.07
C VAL A 64 -4.04 -9.43 -15.63
N SER A 65 -3.05 -9.36 -14.73
CA SER A 65 -3.27 -8.94 -13.34
C SER A 65 -3.69 -7.46 -13.22
N THR A 66 -3.46 -6.64 -14.25
CA THR A 66 -3.90 -5.23 -14.27
C THR A 66 -5.42 -5.10 -14.42
N PHE A 67 -6.11 -6.06 -15.05
CA PHE A 67 -7.57 -6.01 -15.21
C PHE A 67 -8.35 -6.05 -13.88
N PRO A 68 -8.12 -7.00 -12.95
CA PRO A 68 -8.83 -7.00 -11.68
C PRO A 68 -8.54 -5.75 -10.85
N PHE A 69 -7.33 -5.17 -10.96
CA PHE A 69 -7.02 -3.88 -10.35
C PHE A 69 -7.87 -2.74 -10.92
N LEU A 70 -7.91 -2.58 -12.25
CA LEU A 70 -8.71 -1.54 -12.90
C LEU A 70 -10.20 -1.68 -12.57
N ILE A 71 -10.72 -2.91 -12.63
CA ILE A 71 -12.12 -3.21 -12.27
C ILE A 71 -12.37 -2.82 -10.81
N ASN A 72 -11.45 -3.15 -9.90
CA ASN A 72 -11.60 -2.83 -8.48
C ASN A 72 -11.62 -1.31 -8.26
N VAL A 73 -10.73 -0.56 -8.89
CA VAL A 73 -10.67 0.91 -8.77
C VAL A 73 -11.95 1.55 -9.29
N ILE A 74 -12.40 1.19 -10.51
CA ILE A 74 -13.60 1.75 -11.13
C ILE A 74 -14.84 1.40 -10.31
N TRP A 75 -14.97 0.14 -9.90
CA TRP A 75 -16.11 -0.33 -9.12
C TRP A 75 -16.16 0.32 -7.74
N SER A 76 -15.02 0.41 -7.06
CA SER A 76 -14.93 1.04 -5.74
C SER A 76 -15.21 2.54 -5.81
N TRP A 77 -14.83 3.21 -6.90
CA TRP A 77 -15.16 4.62 -7.09
C TRP A 77 -16.67 4.86 -7.30
N MET A 78 -17.33 4.01 -8.10
CA MET A 78 -18.76 4.17 -8.40
C MET A 78 -19.68 3.64 -7.28
N LYS A 79 -19.36 2.48 -6.71
CA LYS A 79 -20.24 1.69 -5.82
C LYS A 79 -19.59 1.23 -4.51
N GLY A 80 -18.31 1.52 -4.28
CA GLY A 80 -17.62 1.11 -3.05
C GLY A 80 -18.28 1.66 -1.79
N SER A 81 -18.22 0.91 -0.69
CA SER A 81 -18.75 1.35 0.60
C SER A 81 -18.06 2.63 1.06
N LYS A 82 -18.81 3.52 1.72
CA LYS A 82 -18.23 4.73 2.32
C LYS A 82 -17.19 4.32 3.36
N ALA A 83 -15.99 4.88 3.25
CA ALA A 83 -14.96 4.69 4.25
C ALA A 83 -15.29 5.54 5.48
N THR A 84 -15.11 4.96 6.66
CA THR A 84 -15.03 5.73 7.92
C THR A 84 -13.77 6.59 7.90
N ASP A 85 -13.67 7.60 8.76
CA ASP A 85 -12.50 8.48 8.85
C ASP A 85 -11.19 7.71 9.07
N ASN A 86 -11.23 6.66 9.91
CA ASN A 86 -10.09 5.75 10.14
C ASN A 86 -10.50 4.27 9.99
N PRO A 87 -10.53 3.73 8.76
CA PRO A 87 -10.93 2.34 8.51
C PRO A 87 -9.85 1.33 8.89
N TRP A 88 -8.57 1.75 8.97
CA TRP A 88 -7.42 0.88 9.23
C TRP A 88 -6.86 1.00 10.65
N LYS A 89 -7.50 1.81 11.51
CA LYS A 89 -7.06 2.10 12.89
C LYS A 89 -5.60 2.54 12.97
N ALA A 90 -5.14 3.33 12.00
CA ALA A 90 -3.79 3.85 11.98
C ALA A 90 -3.65 5.04 12.96
N LEU A 91 -2.44 5.22 13.49
CA LEU A 91 -2.13 6.19 14.56
C LEU A 91 -1.53 7.50 14.02
N THR A 92 -1.31 7.59 12.70
CA THR A 92 -0.71 8.75 12.04
C THR A 92 -1.73 9.87 11.81
N LEU A 93 -1.23 11.11 11.65
CA LEU A 93 -2.07 12.31 11.54
C LEU A 93 -3.03 12.28 10.35
N GLU A 94 -2.67 11.61 9.25
CA GLU A 94 -3.55 11.52 8.09
C GLU A 94 -4.85 10.73 8.34
N TRP A 95 -4.99 10.03 9.47
CA TRP A 95 -6.20 9.30 9.86
C TRP A 95 -7.03 10.02 10.92
N GLN A 96 -6.67 11.26 11.27
CA GLN A 96 -7.48 12.16 12.09
C GLN A 96 -8.36 13.10 11.25
N THR A 97 -8.17 13.13 9.93
CA THR A 97 -9.01 13.91 9.00
C THR A 97 -10.20 13.08 8.51
N SER A 98 -11.23 13.76 8.02
CA SER A 98 -12.42 13.12 7.45
C SER A 98 -12.12 12.43 6.11
N SER A 99 -12.93 11.43 5.76
CA SER A 99 -12.83 10.75 4.46
C SER A 99 -14.02 11.11 3.55
N PRO A 100 -13.85 11.94 2.49
CA PRO A 100 -12.64 12.57 1.96
C PRO A 100 -12.18 13.81 2.75
N PRO A 101 -10.87 14.17 2.70
CA PRO A 101 -10.33 15.27 3.49
C PRO A 101 -10.92 16.61 3.07
N ALA A 102 -11.09 17.51 4.05
CA ALA A 102 -11.44 18.91 3.81
C ALA A 102 -10.33 19.62 3.02
N ILE A 103 -10.66 20.75 2.38
CA ILE A 103 -9.70 21.52 1.54
C ILE A 103 -8.43 21.89 2.32
N GLU A 104 -8.58 22.29 3.58
CA GLU A 104 -7.48 22.67 4.46
C GLU A 104 -6.87 21.48 5.23
N ASN A 105 -7.30 20.25 4.94
CA ASN A 105 -7.01 18.98 5.63
C ASN A 105 -7.46 18.93 7.10
N PHE A 106 -7.20 19.97 7.89
CA PHE A 106 -7.53 20.07 9.31
C PHE A 106 -8.13 21.44 9.61
N GLU A 107 -9.28 21.47 10.28
CA GLU A 107 -9.86 22.74 10.78
C GLU A 107 -9.08 23.27 12.00
N VAL A 108 -8.51 22.36 12.80
CA VAL A 108 -7.70 22.65 13.98
C VAL A 108 -6.43 21.81 13.90
N LEU A 109 -5.29 22.38 14.30
CA LEU A 109 -4.01 21.66 14.31
C LEU A 109 -4.12 20.39 15.16
N PRO A 110 -3.93 19.19 14.56
CA PRO A 110 -4.05 17.94 15.30
C PRO A 110 -2.85 17.78 16.23
N VAL A 111 -3.11 17.31 17.45
CA VAL A 111 -2.08 16.98 18.44
C VAL A 111 -1.94 15.46 18.51
N LEU A 112 -0.70 14.97 18.37
CA LEU A 112 -0.41 13.54 18.45
C LEU A 112 -0.29 13.14 19.92
N THR A 113 -1.24 12.35 20.41
CA THR A 113 -1.25 11.81 21.79
C THR A 113 -0.58 10.44 21.90
N THR A 114 -0.21 9.84 20.77
CA THR A 114 0.24 8.45 20.67
C THR A 114 1.55 8.36 19.88
N GLY A 115 2.47 7.49 20.31
CA GLY A 115 3.73 7.28 19.61
C GLY A 115 3.59 6.49 18.30
N PRO A 116 4.57 6.58 17.37
CA PRO A 116 4.51 5.85 16.09
C PRO A 116 4.45 4.32 16.19
N TYR A 117 4.76 3.76 17.37
CA TYR A 117 4.86 2.32 17.61
C TYR A 117 3.87 1.79 18.65
N ASP A 118 2.94 2.60 19.15
CA ASP A 118 1.98 2.21 20.20
C ASP A 118 0.82 1.35 19.69
N TYR A 119 1.02 0.60 18.59
CA TYR A 119 0.01 -0.30 18.07
C TYR A 119 -0.29 -1.44 19.06
N GLY A 120 -1.57 -1.68 19.35
CA GLY A 120 -2.00 -2.72 20.29
C GLY A 120 -2.03 -2.30 21.76
N VAL A 121 -1.69 -1.05 22.06
CA VAL A 121 -1.97 -0.43 23.36
C VAL A 121 -3.40 0.12 23.32
N ASP A 122 -4.25 -0.33 24.25
CA ASP A 122 -5.57 0.26 24.42
C ASP A 122 -5.38 1.66 25.01
N HIS A 123 -5.30 2.67 24.14
CA HIS A 123 -5.58 4.05 24.52
C HIS A 123 -7.08 4.11 24.79
N GLY A 124 -7.47 3.65 25.97
CA GLY A 124 -8.84 3.67 26.42
C GLY A 124 -9.43 5.06 26.19
N SER A 125 -10.70 5.08 25.81
CA SER A 125 -11.59 6.24 25.93
C SER A 125 -11.80 6.62 27.42
N GLU A 126 -10.72 6.67 28.21
CA GLU A 126 -10.70 7.05 29.61
C GLU A 126 -9.79 8.26 29.75
N ASN A 127 -10.36 9.38 29.32
CA ASN A 127 -10.62 10.56 30.12
C ASN A 127 -10.89 11.68 29.11
N GLY A 128 -11.83 12.57 29.42
CA GLY A 128 -12.03 13.83 28.72
C GLY A 128 -10.81 14.74 28.84
N LEU A 129 -9.67 14.28 28.33
CA LEU A 129 -8.44 15.03 28.20
C LEU A 129 -8.70 16.00 27.06
N ALA A 130 -9.01 17.22 27.49
CA ALA A 130 -9.07 18.42 26.68
C ALA A 130 -8.13 18.28 25.49
N ILE A 131 -8.66 18.47 24.28
CA ILE A 131 -7.85 18.83 23.11
C ILE A 131 -6.84 19.84 23.65
N PRO A 132 -5.53 19.51 23.70
CA PRO A 132 -4.56 20.45 24.22
C PRO A 132 -4.68 21.64 23.27
N SER A 133 -5.22 22.75 23.78
CA SER A 133 -5.14 24.04 23.11
C SER A 133 -3.70 24.19 22.63
N ALA A 134 -3.53 24.75 21.42
CA ALA A 134 -2.25 24.89 20.72
C ALA A 134 -1.12 25.56 21.53
N SER A 135 -1.37 25.95 22.78
CA SER A 135 -0.42 26.49 23.74
C SER A 135 0.60 25.49 24.32
N SER A 136 0.47 24.17 24.12
CA SER A 136 1.45 23.23 24.71
C SER A 136 1.59 21.90 23.93
N PRO A 137 2.36 21.86 22.82
CA PRO A 137 2.73 20.60 22.20
C PRO A 137 3.78 19.91 23.08
N VAL A 138 3.37 18.91 23.84
CA VAL A 138 4.29 18.04 24.59
C VAL A 138 4.96 17.11 23.59
N LEU A 139 6.07 17.57 23.00
CA LEU A 139 7.02 16.73 22.26
C LEU A 139 7.83 15.90 23.27
N THR A 140 7.23 14.87 23.86
CA THR A 140 7.98 13.90 24.67
C THR A 140 8.63 12.88 23.75
N GLY A 141 9.72 13.31 23.11
CA GLY A 141 10.74 12.40 22.60
C GLY A 141 11.58 11.85 23.75
N SER A 142 11.01 11.00 24.61
CA SER A 142 11.82 10.20 25.53
C SER A 142 12.14 8.87 24.85
N SER A 143 13.23 8.86 24.09
CA SER A 143 13.92 7.63 23.71
C SER A 143 14.27 6.84 24.97
N PRO A 144 14.00 5.52 25.04
CA PRO A 144 14.71 4.70 26.00
C PRO A 144 16.17 4.62 25.54
N SER A 145 17.04 5.38 26.21
CA SER A 145 18.49 5.23 26.14
C SER A 145 18.89 3.82 26.63
N PRO A 146 20.02 3.26 26.14
CA PRO A 146 20.32 1.82 26.18
C PRO A 146 20.53 1.21 27.57
#